data_AF-A0AAJ6AG93-F1
#
_entry.id   AF-A0AAJ6AG93-F1
#
_cell.length_a   1.000
_cell.length_b   1.000
_cell.length_c   1.000
_cell.angle_alpha   90.00
_cell.angle_beta   90.00
_cell.angle_gamma   90.00
#
_symmetry.space_group_name_H-M   'P 1'
#
loop_
_entity.id
_entity.type
_entity.pdbx_description
1 polymer ?
#
loop_
_entity_poly.entity_id
_entity_poly.type
_entity_poly.pdbx_seq_one_letter_code
_entity_poly.pdbx_strand_id
1 'polypeptide(L)' 'MSRTVAQTEEPEFDPVEVALAFCGGDACATIAALLDELQFVRGQLALTEAGMSVGFTRGWKPHFGGEQ' A
#
# COMPACT_ATOMS: atom_id res chain seq x y z
N MET A 1 -25.11 8.87 -15.65
CA MET A 1 -25.09 7.38 -15.68
C MET A 1 -24.26 6.90 -14.50
N SER A 2 -24.90 6.67 -13.36
CA SER A 2 -24.23 6.24 -12.13
C SER A 2 -23.97 4.73 -12.17
N ARG A 3 -22.70 4.34 -12.04
CA ARG A 3 -22.33 2.93 -11.86
C ARG A 3 -22.47 2.62 -10.37
N THR A 4 -23.54 1.91 -10.00
CA THR A 4 -23.64 1.25 -8.70
C THR A 4 -22.55 0.18 -8.66
N VAL A 5 -21.51 0.39 -7.86
CA VAL A 5 -20.63 -0.69 -7.43
C VAL A 5 -21.42 -1.52 -6.43
N ALA A 6 -21.71 -2.77 -6.79
CA ALA A 6 -22.29 -3.72 -5.86
C ALA A 6 -21.32 -3.89 -4.70
N GLN A 7 -21.79 -3.57 -3.49
CA GLN A 7 -21.03 -3.82 -2.27
C GLN A 7 -21.11 -5.32 -2.02
N THR A 8 -20.05 -6.04 -2.38
CA THR A 8 -19.86 -7.42 -1.94
C THR A 8 -19.59 -7.36 -0.43
N GLU A 9 -20.46 -7.98 0.36
CA GLU A 9 -20.22 -8.22 1.79
C GLU A 9 -19.08 -9.25 1.90
N GLU A 10 -17.85 -8.75 1.83
CA GLU A 10 -16.66 -9.51 2.16
C GLU A 10 -16.66 -9.73 3.68
N PRO A 11 -16.41 -10.96 4.17
CA PRO A 11 -16.27 -11.20 5.59
C PRO A 11 -15.22 -10.24 6.19
N GLU A 12 -15.65 -9.45 7.17
CA GLU A 12 -14.80 -8.51 7.91
C GLU A 12 -13.85 -9.30 8.81
N PHE A 13 -12.84 -9.93 8.21
CA PHE A 13 -11.77 -10.58 8.93
C PHE A 13 -10.82 -9.51 9.48
N ASP A 14 -10.37 -9.68 10.73
CA ASP A 14 -9.34 -8.83 11.31
C ASP A 14 -8.07 -8.95 10.45
N PRO A 15 -7.58 -7.85 9.84
CA PRO A 15 -6.41 -7.89 8.98
C PRO A 15 -5.15 -8.37 9.69
N VAL A 16 -5.05 -8.18 11.01
CA VAL A 16 -3.92 -8.67 11.82
C VAL A 16 -3.97 -10.19 11.91
N GLU A 17 -5.14 -10.76 12.18
CA GLU A 17 -5.32 -12.22 12.25
C GLU A 17 -5.07 -12.88 10.90
N VAL A 18 -5.50 -12.25 9.80
CA VAL A 18 -5.21 -12.72 8.44
C VAL A 18 -3.70 -12.71 8.15
N ALA A 19 -3.01 -11.62 8.51
CA ALA A 19 -1.56 -11.50 8.30
C ALA A 19 -0.77 -12.48 9.18
N LEU A 20 -1.20 -12.71 10.42
CA LEU A 20 -0.63 -13.72 11.30
C LEU A 20 -0.84 -15.12 10.73
N ALA A 21 -2.07 -15.46 10.34
CA ALA A 21 -2.40 -16.76 9.75
C ALA A 21 -1.58 -17.04 8.47
N PHE A 22 -1.35 -16.02 7.64
CA PHE A 22 -0.50 -16.12 6.46
C PHE A 22 0.95 -16.51 6.79
N CYS A 23 1.47 -16.02 7.92
CA CYS A 23 2.80 -16.36 8.41
C CYS A 23 2.80 -17.52 9.43
N GLY A 24 1.74 -18.33 9.47
CA GLY A 24 1.66 -19.48 10.38
C GLY A 24 1.55 -19.11 11.87
N GLY A 25 1.10 -17.90 12.18
CA GLY A 25 0.96 -17.37 13.53
C GLY A 25 2.25 -16.79 14.13
N ASP A 26 3.35 -16.76 13.37
CA ASP A 26 4.62 -16.16 13.83
C ASP A 26 4.61 -14.64 13.64
N ALA A 27 4.42 -13.92 14.74
CA ALA A 27 4.40 -12.46 14.75
C ALA A 27 5.71 -11.82 14.25
N CYS A 28 6.87 -12.43 14.53
CA CYS A 28 8.15 -11.90 14.04
C CYS A 28 8.27 -12.07 12.53
N ALA A 29 7.86 -13.22 12.00
CA ALA A 29 7.80 -13.46 10.57
C ALA A 29 6.80 -12.52 9.86
N THR A 30 5.62 -12.28 10.45
CA THR A 30 4.63 -11.32 9.94
C THR A 30 5.20 -9.91 9.87
N ILE A 31 5.82 -9.43 10.96
CA ILE A 31 6.41 -8.08 10.98
C ILE A 31 7.52 -7.97 9.95
N ALA A 32 8.38 -8.98 9.82
CA ALA A 32 9.44 -8.98 8.81
C ALA A 32 8.87 -8.90 7.38
N ALA A 33 7.82 -9.67 7.07
CA ALA A 33 7.16 -9.63 5.77
C ALA A 33 6.51 -8.26 5.47
N LEU A 34 5.85 -7.65 6.46
CA LEU A 34 5.24 -6.33 6.31
C LEU A 34 6.29 -5.22 6.10
N LEU A 35 7.43 -5.31 6.79
CA LEU A 35 8.53 -4.38 6.59
C LEU A 35 9.14 -4.52 5.20
N ASP A 36 9.28 -5.73 4.68
CA ASP A 36 9.75 -5.96 3.31
C ASP A 36 8.80 -5.37 2.27
N GLU A 37 7.49 -5.62 2.42
CA GLU A 37 6.45 -5.05 1.55
C GLU A 37 6.44 -3.52 1.61
N LEU A 38 6.56 -2.92 2.81
CA LEU A 38 6.65 -1.47 2.96
C LEU A 38 7.86 -0.89 2.20
N GLN A 39 9.01 -1.56 2.29
CA GLN A 39 10.21 -1.14 1.59
C GLN A 39 10.05 -1.29 0.07
N PHE A 40 9.39 -2.35 -0.39
CA PHE A 40 9.03 -2.54 -1.80
C PHE A 40 8.14 -1.41 -2.31
N VAL A 41 7.05 -1.09 -1.61
CA VAL A 41 6.12 0.00 -1.97
C VAL A 41 6.82 1.36 -2.00
N ARG A 42 7.70 1.65 -1.02
CA ARG A 42 8.54 2.85 -1.04
C ARG A 42 9.46 2.91 -2.25
N GLY A 43 10.04 1.78 -2.64
CA GLY A 43 10.84 1.65 -3.85
C GLY A 43 10.03 1.97 -5.11
N GLN A 44 8.81 1.45 -5.22
CA GLN A 44 7.90 1.75 -6.34
C GLN A 44 7.53 3.24 -6.40
N LEU A 45 7.31 3.87 -5.24
CA LEU A 45 7.01 5.30 -5.17
C LEU A 45 8.20 6.14 -5.64
N ALA A 46 9.41 5.82 -5.17
CA ALA A 46 10.63 6.51 -5.59
C ALA A 46 10.90 6.36 -7.09
N LEU A 47 10.71 5.15 -7.63
CA LEU A 47 10.82 4.88 -9.07
C LEU A 47 9.79 5.69 -9.85
N THR A 48 8.55 5.76 -9.36
CA THR A 48 7.48 6.55 -9.96
C THR A 48 7.80 8.04 -9.96
N GLU A 49 8.29 8.59 -8.83
CA GLU A 49 8.71 10.00 -8.76
C GLU A 49 9.84 10.29 -9.75
N ALA A 50 10.84 9.40 -9.85
CA ALA A 50 11.97 9.56 -10.76
C ALA A 50 11.58 9.41 -12.24
N GLY A 51 10.63 8.52 -12.55
CA GLY A 51 10.15 8.26 -13.91
C GLY A 51 9.12 9.27 -14.41
N MET A 52 8.46 9.99 -13.51
CA MET A 52 7.54 11.07 -13.85
C MET A 52 8.30 12.31 -14.33
N SER A 53 8.27 12.59 -15.63
CA SER A 53 8.80 13.85 -16.16
C SER A 53 7.87 15.03 -15.84
N VAL A 54 8.43 16.25 -15.76
CA VAL A 54 7.66 17.51 -15.61
C VAL A 54 6.56 17.63 -16.68
N GLY A 55 6.81 17.09 -17.88
CA GLY A 55 5.83 17.04 -18.98
C GLY A 55 4.73 16.00 -18.79
N PHE A 56 5.01 14.88 -18.12
CA PHE A 56 4.04 13.79 -17.87
C PHE A 56 3.03 14.15 -16.78
N THR A 57 3.45 14.83 -15.71
CA THR A 57 2.57 15.25 -14.61
C THR A 57 2.09 16.70 -14.72
N ARG A 58 2.46 17.41 -15.80
CA ARG A 58 2.19 18.86 -15.98
C ARG A 58 2.59 19.70 -14.76
N GLY A 59 3.72 19.34 -14.13
CA GLY A 59 4.24 20.02 -12.95
C GLY A 59 3.56 19.67 -11.61
N TRP A 60 2.63 18.72 -11.57
CA TRP A 60 2.11 18.19 -10.30
C TRP A 60 3.16 17.31 -9.62
N LYS A 61 3.40 17.54 -8.32
CA LYS A 61 4.32 16.76 -7.49
C LYS A 61 3.57 16.27 -6.24
N PRO A 62 3.57 14.96 -5.93
CA PRO A 62 2.91 14.46 -4.73
C PRO A 62 3.63 14.98 -3.47
N HIS A 63 2.85 15.47 -2.50
CA HIS A 63 3.35 15.86 -1.18
C HIS A 63 2.76 14.90 -0.15
N PHE A 64 3.60 14.06 0.43
CA PHE A 64 3.25 13.29 1.60
C PHE A 64 3.74 14.10 2.80
N GLY A 65 2.81 14.72 3.53
CA GLY A 65 3.14 15.50 4.72
C GLY A 65 3.81 14.58 5.74
N GLY A 66 5.13 14.64 5.80
CA GLY A 66 5.87 14.19 6.97
C GLY A 66 5.60 15.19 8.09
N GLU A 67 4.99 14.71 9.16
CA GLU A 67 4.82 15.47 10.38
C GLU A 67 6.20 15.98 10.86
N GLN A 68 6.25 17.27 11.22
CA GLN A 68 7.41 17.94 11.80
C GLN A 68 7.59 17.55 13.26
#